data_AF-A0ABD6DWX4-F1
#
_entry.id   AF-A0ABD6DWX4-F1
#
_cell.length_a   1.000
_cell.length_b   1.000
_cell.length_c   1.000
_cell.angle_alpha   90.00
_cell.angle_beta   90.00
_cell.angle_gamma   90.00
#
_symmetry.space_group_name_H-M   'P 1'
#
loop_
_entity.id
_entity.type
_entity.pdbx_description
1 polymer ?
#
loop_
_entity_poly.entity_id
_entity_poly.type
_entity_poly.pdbx_seq_one_letter_code
_entity_poly.pdbx_strand_id
1 'polypeptide(L)'
;MLSDALSYPLNGDSWLRTILVGGLLSLLTVFVIPVFFLQGYYVRILRGASTGGTDAPEFSDWGDLLVDGLKLFAVNLLVSLVVFVAMFAVAAIFGAGSLLSGAGPAADPGSGGGGIFAVFGAVGFLLFLAIVLAIGYVAPGMFANFAREDSIAAAFDVSTVVAGVTTSEYLVAWVLAVVVGLVLGTIASLLSIVVVGIFGLFYVQVVTYYLFGRGFADGLDEKRGGAAATTY
;
A
#
# COMPACT_ATOMS: atom_id res chain seq x y z
N MET A 1 8.39 5.61 16.81
CA MET A 1 7.74 5.35 15.50
C MET A 1 7.80 6.53 14.55
N LEU A 2 7.02 7.61 14.75
CA LEU A 2 7.00 8.72 13.76
C LEU A 2 8.35 9.44 13.62
N SER A 3 9.02 9.74 14.74
CA SER A 3 10.37 10.33 14.72
C SER A 3 11.35 9.44 13.96
N ASP A 4 11.38 8.14 14.29
CA ASP A 4 12.25 7.17 13.64
C ASP A 4 11.99 7.10 12.13
N ALA A 5 10.71 7.10 11.75
CA ALA A 5 10.29 7.04 10.36
C ALA A 5 10.72 8.28 9.57
N LEU A 6 10.65 9.48 10.16
CA LEU A 6 11.10 10.72 9.50
C LEU A 6 12.63 10.79 9.41
N SER A 7 13.36 10.27 10.40
CA SER A 7 14.83 10.17 10.32
C SER A 7 15.31 9.06 9.40
N TYR A 8 14.50 8.02 9.16
CA TYR A 8 14.91 6.81 8.48
C TYR A 8 15.54 7.04 7.09
N PRO A 9 14.96 7.86 6.18
CA PRO A 9 15.57 8.11 4.87
C PRO A 9 16.90 8.89 4.93
N LEU A 10 17.22 9.50 6.08
CA LEU A 10 18.42 10.29 6.33
C LEU A 10 19.48 9.52 7.13
N ASN A 11 19.14 8.31 7.61
CA ASN A 11 20.07 7.46 8.33
C ASN A 11 21.02 6.74 7.36
N GLY A 12 22.30 6.69 7.74
CA GLY A 12 23.37 6.05 6.97
C GLY A 12 24.25 7.04 6.19
N ASP A 13 25.47 6.62 5.90
CA ASP A 13 26.50 7.48 5.26
C ASP A 13 26.16 7.87 3.81
N SER A 14 25.31 7.09 3.14
CA SER A 14 24.98 7.21 1.73
C SER A 14 23.57 7.75 1.45
N TRP A 15 22.89 8.31 2.47
CA TRP A 15 21.50 8.78 2.38
C TRP A 15 21.24 9.71 1.18
N LEU A 16 22.17 10.63 0.90
CA LEU A 16 22.04 11.56 -0.22
C LEU A 16 22.05 10.82 -1.57
N ARG A 17 22.91 9.81 -1.71
CA ARG A 17 22.97 8.97 -2.92
C ARG A 17 21.67 8.21 -3.10
N THR A 18 21.12 7.67 -2.02
CA THR A 18 19.85 6.94 -2.03
C THR A 18 18.68 7.83 -2.45
N ILE A 19 18.56 9.04 -1.90
CA ILE A 19 17.51 9.99 -2.29
C ILE A 19 17.69 10.43 -3.75
N LEU A 20 18.92 10.72 -4.19
CA LEU A 20 19.19 11.14 -5.56
C LEU A 20 18.89 10.03 -6.58
N VAL A 21 19.33 8.80 -6.31
CA VAL A 21 19.08 7.64 -7.17
C VAL A 21 17.60 7.30 -7.19
N GLY A 22 16.94 7.26 -6.02
CA GLY A 22 15.51 6.99 -5.92
C GLY A 22 14.64 8.05 -6.59
N GLY A 23 14.97 9.33 -6.41
CA GLY A 23 14.30 10.44 -7.10
C GLY A 23 14.53 10.42 -8.62
N LEU A 24 15.74 10.10 -9.08
CA LEU A 24 16.04 9.96 -10.51
C LEU A 24 15.32 8.74 -11.11
N LEU A 25 15.29 7.60 -10.42
CA LEU A 25 14.50 6.45 -10.85
C LEU A 25 13.01 6.78 -10.92
N SER A 26 12.51 7.58 -9.97
CA SER A 26 11.13 8.07 -9.96
C SER A 26 10.80 8.89 -11.22
N LEU A 27 11.72 9.76 -11.66
CA LEU A 27 11.60 10.48 -12.94
C LEU A 27 11.61 9.53 -14.14
N LEU A 28 12.50 8.52 -14.12
CA LEU A 28 12.65 7.58 -15.23
C LEU A 28 11.55 6.53 -15.29
N THR A 29 10.61 6.48 -14.33
CA THR A 29 9.46 5.55 -14.36
C THR A 29 8.60 5.66 -15.61
N VAL A 30 8.68 6.78 -16.35
CA VAL A 30 8.08 6.94 -17.68
C VAL A 30 8.52 5.85 -18.67
N PHE A 31 9.72 5.25 -18.48
CA PHE A 31 10.25 4.16 -19.29
C PHE A 31 9.83 2.76 -18.82
N VAL A 32 8.93 2.68 -17.84
CA VAL A 32 8.42 1.44 -17.21
C VAL A 32 9.48 0.67 -16.43
N ILE A 33 10.64 0.36 -17.01
CA ILE A 33 11.71 -0.44 -16.39
C ILE A 33 12.12 0.07 -14.99
N PRO A 34 12.30 1.39 -14.76
CA PRO A 34 12.70 1.92 -13.45
C PRO A 34 11.69 1.66 -12.33
N VAL A 35 10.42 1.39 -12.65
CA VAL A 35 9.41 1.07 -11.64
C VAL A 35 9.74 -0.21 -10.89
N PHE A 36 10.34 -1.21 -11.55
CA PHE A 36 10.69 -2.48 -10.92
C PHE A 36 11.81 -2.28 -9.90
N PHE A 37 12.82 -1.47 -10.21
CA PHE A 37 13.89 -1.16 -9.26
C PHE A 37 13.37 -0.41 -8.02
N LEU A 38 12.42 0.53 -8.20
CA LEU A 38 11.78 1.21 -7.06
C LEU A 38 10.95 0.24 -6.22
N GLN A 39 10.22 -0.68 -6.86
CA GLN A 39 9.45 -1.69 -6.13
C GLN A 39 10.36 -2.60 -5.32
N GLY A 40 11.46 -3.09 -5.89
CA GLY A 40 12.44 -3.90 -5.14
C GLY A 40 13.06 -3.12 -3.98
N TYR A 41 13.26 -1.81 -4.17
CA TYR A 41 13.74 -0.95 -3.10
C TYR A 41 12.75 -0.86 -1.92
N TYR A 42 11.45 -0.74 -2.22
CA TYR A 42 10.41 -0.78 -1.19
C TYR A 42 10.35 -2.12 -0.47
N VAL A 43 10.60 -3.24 -1.15
CA VAL A 43 10.72 -4.56 -0.51
C VAL A 43 11.88 -4.57 0.49
N ARG A 44 13.05 -4.02 0.12
CA ARG A 44 14.19 -3.92 1.04
C ARG A 44 13.88 -3.07 2.26
N ILE A 45 13.16 -1.96 2.08
CA ILE A 45 12.72 -1.12 3.21
C ILE A 45 11.78 -1.90 4.13
N LEU A 46 10.76 -2.56 3.56
CA LEU A 46 9.81 -3.36 4.33
C LEU A 46 10.54 -4.47 5.11
N ARG A 47 11.45 -5.18 4.45
CA ARG A 47 12.28 -6.23 5.07
C ARG A 47 13.13 -5.65 6.21
N GLY A 48 13.91 -4.60 5.95
CA GLY A 48 14.76 -3.95 6.95
C GLY A 48 13.98 -3.39 8.13
N ALA A 49 12.87 -2.69 7.88
CA ALA A 49 11.99 -2.16 8.91
C ALA A 49 11.39 -3.29 9.79
N SER A 50 11.06 -4.42 9.17
CA SER A 50 10.47 -5.57 9.87
C SER A 50 11.47 -6.39 10.71
N THR A 51 12.77 -6.23 10.47
CA THR A 51 13.85 -6.87 11.25
C THR A 51 14.51 -5.90 12.23
N GLY A 52 13.96 -4.69 12.40
CA GLY A 52 14.47 -3.68 13.33
C GLY A 52 15.64 -2.84 12.77
N GLY A 53 15.91 -2.93 11.47
CA GLY A 53 16.90 -2.08 10.80
C GLY A 53 16.52 -0.60 10.85
N THR A 54 17.49 0.25 11.18
CA THR A 54 17.31 1.70 11.31
C THR A 54 17.90 2.51 10.16
N ASP A 55 18.71 1.87 9.32
CA ASP A 55 19.42 2.52 8.23
C ASP A 55 18.69 2.34 6.90
N ALA A 56 18.67 3.39 6.08
CA ALA A 56 18.08 3.31 4.75
C ALA A 56 18.89 2.34 3.88
N PRO A 57 18.25 1.37 3.19
CA PRO A 57 18.95 0.47 2.29
C PRO A 57 19.63 1.25 1.16
N GLU A 58 20.76 0.73 0.68
CA GLU A 58 21.43 1.27 -0.50
C GLU A 58 20.89 0.65 -1.79
N PHE A 59 21.04 1.39 -2.89
CA PHE A 59 20.84 0.87 -4.25
C PHE A 59 22.06 0.04 -4.69
N SER A 60 22.27 -1.10 -4.03
CA SER A 60 23.24 -2.14 -4.39
C SER A 60 22.54 -3.34 -5.04
N ASP A 61 23.30 -4.27 -5.64
CA ASP A 61 22.78 -5.57 -6.09
C ASP A 61 21.53 -5.44 -6.96
N TRP A 62 21.67 -4.64 -8.04
CA TRP A 62 20.58 -4.27 -8.94
C TRP A 62 19.82 -5.47 -9.52
N GLY A 63 20.50 -6.61 -9.69
CA GLY A 63 19.86 -7.86 -10.10
C GLY A 63 18.81 -8.34 -9.10
N ASP A 64 19.18 -8.41 -7.82
CA ASP A 64 18.25 -8.82 -6.75
C ASP A 64 17.14 -7.78 -6.57
N LEU A 65 17.48 -6.48 -6.70
CA LEU A 65 16.49 -5.40 -6.66
C LEU A 65 15.44 -5.55 -7.77
N LEU A 66 15.86 -5.93 -8.97
CA LEU A 66 14.94 -6.17 -10.09
C LEU A 66 14.05 -7.39 -9.82
N VAL A 67 14.61 -8.48 -9.29
CA VAL A 67 13.86 -9.71 -8.95
C VAL A 67 12.84 -9.42 -7.86
N ASP A 68 13.23 -8.76 -6.78
CA ASP A 68 12.33 -8.36 -5.69
C ASP A 68 11.23 -7.44 -6.19
N GLY A 69 11.57 -6.51 -7.09
CA GLY A 69 10.63 -5.63 -7.76
C GLY A 69 9.62 -6.37 -8.64
N LEU A 70 10.07 -7.38 -9.37
CA LEU A 70 9.21 -8.20 -10.22
C LEU A 70 8.28 -9.10 -9.39
N LYS A 71 8.78 -9.64 -8.27
CA LYS A 71 7.95 -10.38 -7.30
C LYS A 71 6.88 -9.46 -6.68
N LEU A 72 7.25 -8.25 -6.23
CA LEU A 72 6.28 -7.28 -5.68
C LEU A 72 5.27 -6.83 -6.75
N PHE A 73 5.71 -6.68 -7.99
CA PHE A 73 4.82 -6.40 -9.12
C PHE A 73 3.82 -7.53 -9.34
N ALA A 74 4.26 -8.79 -9.28
CA ALA A 74 3.37 -9.95 -9.38
C ALA A 74 2.34 -9.99 -8.24
N VAL A 75 2.75 -9.69 -7.00
CA VAL A 75 1.83 -9.54 -5.87
C VAL A 75 0.80 -8.44 -6.15
N ASN A 76 1.24 -7.25 -6.60
CA ASN A 76 0.35 -6.15 -6.96
C ASN A 76 -0.62 -6.53 -8.10
N LEU A 77 -0.15 -7.29 -9.09
CA LEU A 77 -0.98 -7.77 -10.20
C LEU A 77 -2.08 -8.72 -9.70
N LEU A 78 -1.73 -9.65 -8.81
CA LEU A 78 -2.68 -10.58 -8.19
C LEU A 78 -3.69 -9.84 -7.30
N VAL A 79 -3.26 -8.88 -6.48
CA VAL A 79 -4.16 -8.02 -5.68
C VAL A 79 -5.08 -7.22 -6.60
N SER A 80 -4.53 -6.63 -7.67
CA SER A 80 -5.31 -5.86 -8.66
C SER A 80 -6.33 -6.74 -9.37
N LEU A 81 -5.99 -8.00 -9.66
CA LEU A 81 -6.93 -8.96 -10.24
C LEU A 81 -8.08 -9.27 -9.27
N VAL A 82 -7.79 -9.47 -7.97
CA VAL A 82 -8.82 -9.66 -6.95
C VAL A 82 -9.74 -8.44 -6.86
N VAL A 83 -9.18 -7.23 -6.85
CA VAL A 83 -9.95 -5.98 -6.90
C VAL A 83 -10.82 -5.94 -8.16
N PHE A 84 -10.25 -6.26 -9.32
CA PHE A 84 -10.96 -6.21 -10.60
C PHE A 84 -12.11 -7.23 -10.65
N VAL A 85 -11.92 -8.43 -10.14
CA VAL A 85 -12.97 -9.47 -10.06
C VAL A 85 -14.05 -9.04 -9.08
N ALA A 86 -13.68 -8.52 -7.91
CA ALA A 86 -14.64 -7.99 -6.94
C ALA A 86 -15.45 -6.83 -7.55
N MET A 87 -14.78 -5.94 -8.27
CA MET A 87 -15.40 -4.84 -9.00
C MET A 87 -16.39 -5.31 -10.05
N PHE A 88 -15.98 -6.29 -10.86
CA PHE A 88 -16.84 -6.87 -11.88
C PHE A 88 -18.07 -7.54 -11.24
N ALA A 89 -17.89 -8.25 -10.13
CA ALA A 89 -19.00 -8.86 -9.40
C ALA A 89 -19.98 -7.80 -8.84
N VAL A 90 -19.47 -6.73 -8.22
CA VAL A 90 -20.31 -5.62 -7.75
C VAL A 90 -21.03 -4.96 -8.92
N ALA A 91 -20.34 -4.67 -10.02
CA ALA A 91 -20.95 -4.09 -11.21
C ALA A 91 -21.99 -5.02 -11.86
N ALA A 92 -21.76 -6.33 -11.90
CA ALA A 92 -22.72 -7.29 -12.43
C ALA A 92 -23.98 -7.40 -11.56
N ILE A 93 -23.82 -7.42 -10.23
CA ILE A 93 -24.93 -7.55 -9.29
C ILE A 93 -25.74 -6.25 -9.20
N PHE A 94 -25.06 -5.11 -9.06
CA PHE A 94 -25.69 -3.82 -8.79
C PHE A 94 -25.85 -2.93 -10.04
N GLY A 95 -25.03 -3.11 -11.07
CA GLY A 95 -25.11 -2.39 -12.35
C GLY A 95 -26.14 -2.97 -13.33
N ALA A 96 -26.48 -4.27 -13.23
CA ALA A 96 -27.58 -4.85 -14.00
C ALA A 96 -28.94 -4.20 -13.68
N GLY A 97 -29.14 -3.73 -12.44
CA GLY A 97 -30.32 -2.95 -12.06
C GLY A 97 -30.44 -1.62 -12.80
N SER A 98 -29.32 -0.93 -13.07
CA SER A 98 -29.30 0.30 -13.88
C SER A 98 -29.66 0.01 -15.33
N LEU A 99 -29.13 -1.05 -15.95
CA LEU A 99 -29.41 -1.42 -17.34
C LEU A 99 -30.86 -1.90 -17.56
N LEU A 100 -31.43 -2.65 -16.61
CA LEU A 100 -32.81 -3.17 -16.69
C LEU A 100 -33.88 -2.11 -16.43
N SER A 101 -33.51 -0.97 -15.83
CA SER A 101 -34.44 0.13 -15.55
C SER A 101 -34.73 1.02 -16.77
N GLY A 102 -34.05 0.81 -17.90
CA GLY A 102 -34.13 1.70 -19.08
C GLY A 102 -33.59 3.11 -18.84
N ALA A 103 -33.12 3.39 -17.61
CA ALA A 103 -32.43 4.58 -17.23
C ALA A 103 -31.04 4.57 -17.85
N GLY A 104 -30.81 5.41 -18.86
CA GLY A 104 -29.45 5.91 -19.08
C GLY A 104 -28.91 6.59 -17.81
N PRO A 105 -27.63 7.01 -17.77
CA PRO A 105 -27.01 7.68 -16.61
C PRO A 105 -27.69 9.00 -16.16
N ALA A 106 -28.84 9.34 -16.71
CA ALA A 106 -29.68 10.51 -16.43
C ALA A 106 -31.17 10.15 -16.32
N ALA A 107 -31.56 9.05 -15.65
CA ALA A 107 -32.99 8.85 -15.36
C ALA A 107 -33.53 9.88 -14.38
N ASP A 108 -34.76 10.30 -14.70
CA ASP A 108 -35.55 11.27 -13.97
C ASP A 108 -35.78 10.82 -12.51
N PRO A 109 -35.37 11.61 -11.49
CA PRO A 109 -35.48 11.25 -10.07
C PRO A 109 -36.92 10.97 -9.59
N GLY A 110 -37.94 11.24 -10.41
CA GLY A 110 -39.36 11.16 -10.07
C GLY A 110 -40.12 9.92 -10.58
N SER A 111 -39.51 9.03 -11.36
CA SER A 111 -40.18 7.79 -11.76
C SER A 111 -40.13 6.78 -10.61
N GLY A 112 -41.27 6.24 -10.15
CA GLY A 112 -41.34 5.33 -9.00
C GLY A 112 -40.47 4.06 -9.10
N GLY A 113 -39.97 3.73 -10.30
CA GLY A 113 -38.94 2.70 -10.51
C GLY A 113 -37.51 3.17 -10.24
N GLY A 114 -37.17 4.44 -10.53
CA GLY A 114 -35.82 5.01 -10.39
C GLY A 114 -35.31 5.07 -8.95
N GLY A 115 -36.20 5.17 -7.96
CA GLY A 115 -35.82 5.22 -6.54
C GLY A 115 -35.18 3.91 -6.04
N ILE A 116 -35.72 2.75 -6.42
CA ILE A 116 -35.17 1.44 -6.00
C ILE A 116 -33.82 1.20 -6.71
N PHE A 117 -33.73 1.49 -8.02
CA PHE A 117 -32.48 1.32 -8.77
C PHE A 117 -31.38 2.30 -8.34
N ALA A 118 -31.73 3.53 -7.93
CA ALA A 118 -30.80 4.47 -7.31
C ALA A 118 -30.27 3.96 -5.96
N VAL A 119 -31.12 3.35 -5.13
CA VAL A 119 -30.71 2.71 -3.87
C VAL A 119 -29.78 1.52 -4.14
N PHE A 120 -30.08 0.67 -5.12
CA PHE A 120 -29.17 -0.43 -5.52
C PHE A 120 -27.82 0.08 -6.03
N GLY A 121 -27.79 1.14 -6.84
CA GLY A 121 -26.55 1.78 -7.27
C GLY A 121 -25.75 2.38 -6.10
N ALA A 122 -26.42 3.03 -5.14
CA ALA A 122 -25.78 3.57 -3.95
C ALA A 122 -25.21 2.47 -3.05
N VAL A 123 -25.92 1.35 -2.85
CA VAL A 123 -25.42 0.19 -2.10
C VAL A 123 -24.21 -0.44 -2.81
N GLY A 124 -24.26 -0.58 -4.14
CA GLY A 124 -23.12 -1.04 -4.93
C GLY A 124 -21.90 -0.12 -4.79
N PHE A 125 -22.11 1.20 -4.81
CA PHE A 125 -21.04 2.18 -4.59
C PHE A 125 -20.47 2.13 -3.16
N LEU A 126 -21.30 1.99 -2.14
CA LEU A 126 -20.85 1.85 -0.75
C LEU A 126 -20.07 0.55 -0.55
N LEU A 127 -20.54 -0.56 -1.14
CA LEU A 127 -19.83 -1.84 -1.10
C LEU A 127 -18.48 -1.74 -1.83
N PHE A 128 -18.45 -1.07 -2.97
CA PHE A 128 -17.20 -0.76 -3.68
C PHE A 128 -16.22 0.01 -2.79
N LEU A 129 -16.68 1.11 -2.18
CA LEU A 129 -15.86 1.93 -1.29
C LEU A 129 -15.32 1.09 -0.12
N ALA A 130 -16.17 0.25 0.48
CA ALA A 130 -15.78 -0.63 1.56
C ALA A 130 -14.71 -1.65 1.13
N ILE A 131 -14.84 -2.25 -0.05
CA ILE A 131 -13.84 -3.20 -0.59
C ILE A 131 -12.51 -2.50 -0.84
N VAL A 132 -12.51 -1.32 -1.47
CA VAL A 132 -11.28 -0.57 -1.76
C VAL A 132 -10.59 -0.14 -0.47
N LEU A 133 -11.34 0.34 0.53
CA LEU A 133 -10.78 0.73 1.82
C LEU A 133 -10.23 -0.49 2.58
N ALA A 134 -10.93 -1.62 2.57
CA ALA A 134 -10.46 -2.86 3.18
C ALA A 134 -9.14 -3.33 2.53
N ILE A 135 -9.07 -3.33 1.21
CA ILE A 135 -7.86 -3.72 0.49
C ILE A 135 -6.73 -2.71 0.71
N GLY A 136 -7.02 -1.41 0.71
CA GLY A 136 -6.04 -0.35 1.03
C GLY A 136 -5.49 -0.42 2.45
N TYR A 137 -6.27 -0.97 3.39
CA TYR A 137 -5.82 -1.25 4.75
C TYR A 137 -4.98 -2.53 4.84
N VAL A 138 -5.34 -3.59 4.13
CA VAL A 138 -4.70 -4.92 4.23
C VAL A 138 -3.46 -5.04 3.35
N ALA A 139 -3.43 -4.39 2.18
CA ALA A 139 -2.36 -4.53 1.20
C ALA A 139 -0.95 -4.19 1.73
N PRO A 140 -0.75 -3.12 2.54
CA PRO A 140 0.57 -2.86 3.12
C PRO A 140 1.07 -4.00 4.02
N GLY A 141 0.17 -4.64 4.79
CA GLY A 141 0.48 -5.84 5.56
C GLY A 141 0.84 -7.05 4.70
N MET A 142 0.17 -7.22 3.55
CA MET A 142 0.54 -8.25 2.57
C MET A 142 1.96 -8.04 2.03
N PHE A 143 2.31 -6.79 1.70
CA PHE A 143 3.65 -6.45 1.22
C PHE A 143 4.72 -6.63 2.30
N ALA A 144 4.41 -6.29 3.55
CA ALA A 144 5.31 -6.51 4.68
C ALA A 144 5.56 -8.01 4.92
N ASN A 145 4.52 -8.85 4.87
CA ASN A 145 4.69 -10.30 5.04
C ASN A 145 5.47 -10.92 3.87
N PHE A 146 5.18 -10.49 2.64
CA PHE A 146 5.97 -10.85 1.45
C PHE A 146 7.46 -10.50 1.62
N ALA A 147 7.76 -9.28 2.07
CA ALA A 147 9.14 -8.82 2.23
C ALA A 147 9.89 -9.61 3.32
N ARG A 148 9.17 -10.03 4.39
CA ARG A 148 9.71 -10.87 5.47
C ARG A 148 10.02 -12.29 5.03
N GLU A 149 9.11 -12.94 4.30
CA GLU A 149 9.23 -14.36 3.94
C GLU A 149 9.85 -14.60 2.56
N ASP A 150 10.10 -13.54 1.78
CA ASP A 150 10.65 -13.58 0.42
C ASP A 150 9.85 -14.43 -0.59
N SER A 151 8.58 -14.69 -0.29
CA SER A 151 7.69 -15.57 -1.05
C SER A 151 6.39 -14.87 -1.44
N ILE A 152 6.02 -14.93 -2.73
CA ILE A 152 4.76 -14.37 -3.23
C ILE A 152 3.55 -15.00 -2.50
N ALA A 153 3.63 -16.28 -2.17
CA ALA A 153 2.55 -16.98 -1.45
C ALA A 153 2.33 -16.40 -0.05
N ALA A 154 3.39 -15.96 0.63
CA ALA A 154 3.30 -15.35 1.95
C ALA A 154 2.51 -14.04 1.94
N ALA A 155 2.50 -13.31 0.82
CA ALA A 155 1.67 -12.12 0.66
C ALA A 155 0.17 -12.43 0.83
N PHE A 156 -0.25 -13.64 0.48
CA PHE A 156 -1.64 -14.10 0.49
C PHE A 156 -1.95 -15.07 1.64
N ASP A 157 -1.03 -15.23 2.60
CA ASP A 157 -1.34 -15.95 3.83
C ASP A 157 -2.31 -15.12 4.67
N VAL A 158 -3.61 -15.40 4.48
CA VAL A 158 -4.70 -14.69 5.16
C VAL A 158 -4.54 -14.76 6.68
N SER A 159 -4.07 -15.89 7.21
CA SER A 159 -3.97 -16.07 8.67
C SER A 159 -2.93 -15.13 9.27
N THR A 160 -1.73 -15.08 8.66
CA THR A 160 -0.63 -14.23 9.11
C THR A 160 -0.90 -12.76 8.84
N VAL A 161 -1.43 -12.43 7.66
CA VAL A 161 -1.76 -11.05 7.30
C VAL A 161 -2.85 -10.51 8.22
N VAL A 162 -3.95 -11.24 8.45
CA VAL A 162 -5.02 -10.80 9.36
C VAL A 162 -4.50 -10.69 10.79
N ALA A 163 -3.64 -11.60 11.25
CA ALA A 163 -3.05 -11.52 12.58
C ALA A 163 -2.24 -10.23 12.78
N GLY A 164 -1.44 -9.83 11.80
CA GLY A 164 -0.66 -8.59 11.86
C GLY A 164 -1.51 -7.33 11.72
N VAL A 165 -2.40 -7.26 10.72
CA VAL A 165 -3.18 -6.03 10.45
C VAL A 165 -4.29 -5.75 11.47
N THR A 166 -4.65 -6.72 12.31
CA THR A 166 -5.66 -6.53 13.37
C THR A 166 -5.10 -5.99 14.69
N THR A 167 -3.80 -5.70 14.73
CA THR A 167 -3.10 -5.18 15.91
C THR A 167 -3.21 -3.66 16.02
N SER A 168 -3.04 -3.14 17.24
CA SER A 168 -3.11 -1.70 17.49
C SER A 168 -1.91 -0.97 16.88
N GLU A 169 -0.76 -1.63 16.87
CA GLU A 169 0.54 -1.22 16.38
C GLU A 169 0.48 -0.99 14.87
N TYR A 170 -0.10 -1.94 14.14
CA TYR A 170 -0.32 -1.79 12.71
C TYR A 170 -1.31 -0.66 12.41
N LEU A 171 -2.41 -0.55 13.16
CA LEU A 171 -3.38 0.54 12.98
C LEU A 171 -2.73 1.91 13.17
N VAL A 172 -1.93 2.09 14.22
CA VAL A 172 -1.19 3.33 14.47
C VAL A 172 -0.22 3.62 13.33
N ALA A 173 0.57 2.62 12.91
CA ALA A 173 1.49 2.78 11.79
C ALA A 173 0.78 3.17 10.48
N TRP A 174 -0.37 2.56 10.20
CA TRP A 174 -1.19 2.88 9.03
C TRP A 174 -1.73 4.30 9.07
N VAL A 175 -2.27 4.73 10.22
CA VAL A 175 -2.76 6.11 10.39
C VAL A 175 -1.61 7.11 10.24
N LEU A 176 -0.45 6.84 10.83
CA LEU A 176 0.73 7.69 10.68
C LEU A 176 1.18 7.76 9.22
N ALA A 177 1.18 6.64 8.49
CA ALA A 177 1.51 6.59 7.07
C ALA A 177 0.54 7.43 6.23
N VAL A 178 -0.76 7.38 6.52
CA VAL A 178 -1.77 8.22 5.87
C VAL A 178 -1.55 9.70 6.18
N VAL A 179 -1.28 10.06 7.44
CA VAL A 179 -1.00 11.45 7.84
C VAL A 179 0.26 11.98 7.17
N VAL A 180 1.34 11.19 7.16
CA VAL A 180 2.59 11.52 6.47
C VAL A 180 2.35 11.69 4.97
N GLY A 181 1.68 10.74 4.33
CA GLY A 181 1.35 10.79 2.91
C GLY A 181 0.49 12.01 2.56
N LEU A 182 -0.49 12.36 3.41
CA LEU A 182 -1.33 13.52 3.19
C LEU A 182 -0.56 14.84 3.38
N VAL A 183 0.17 15.00 4.48
CA VAL A 183 0.87 16.24 4.81
C VAL A 183 2.10 16.43 3.93
N LEU A 184 3.07 15.52 4.03
CA LEU A 184 4.33 15.62 3.30
C LEU A 184 4.14 15.34 1.81
N GLY A 185 3.24 14.43 1.44
CA GLY A 185 2.94 14.17 0.03
C GLY A 185 2.27 15.35 -0.67
N THR A 186 1.38 16.09 0.00
CA THR A 186 0.81 17.33 -0.57
C THR A 186 1.90 18.39 -0.75
N ILE A 187 2.75 18.59 0.26
CA ILE A 187 3.88 19.53 0.18
C ILE A 187 4.80 19.16 -0.99
N ALA A 188 5.22 17.89 -1.06
CA ALA A 188 6.10 17.37 -2.10
C ALA A 188 5.45 17.43 -3.51
N SER A 189 4.14 17.20 -3.62
CA SER A 189 3.40 17.32 -4.87
C SER A 189 3.41 18.76 -5.39
N LEU A 190 3.18 19.74 -4.51
CA LEU A 190 3.26 21.16 -4.88
C LEU A 190 4.68 21.57 -5.31
N LEU A 191 5.70 21.05 -4.64
CA LEU A 191 7.11 21.27 -4.98
C LEU A 191 7.54 20.54 -6.27
N SER A 192 6.78 19.54 -6.74
CA SER A 192 7.15 18.74 -7.92
C SER A 192 7.13 19.57 -9.20
N ILE A 193 6.43 20.72 -9.20
CA ILE A 193 6.46 21.72 -10.27
C ILE A 193 7.90 22.18 -10.57
N VAL A 194 8.78 22.19 -9.56
CA VAL A 194 10.18 22.66 -9.67
C VAL A 194 11.16 21.49 -9.79
N VAL A 195 10.72 20.28 -10.14
CA VAL A 195 11.50 19.02 -10.15
C VAL A 195 11.95 18.54 -8.77
N VAL A 196 12.26 19.45 -7.83
CA VAL A 196 12.69 19.17 -6.46
C VAL A 196 11.66 18.32 -5.68
N GLY A 197 10.37 18.55 -5.91
CA GLY A 197 9.34 17.78 -5.20
C GLY A 197 9.32 16.29 -5.51
N ILE A 198 9.92 15.83 -6.61
CA ILE A 198 9.99 14.38 -6.92
C ILE A 198 10.89 13.65 -5.92
N PHE A 199 11.98 14.28 -5.50
CA PHE A 199 12.83 13.75 -4.41
C PHE A 199 12.06 13.74 -3.08
N GLY A 200 11.22 14.75 -2.85
CA GLY A 200 10.31 14.80 -1.71
C GLY A 200 9.27 13.67 -1.75
N LEU A 201 8.69 13.37 -2.91
CA LEU A 201 7.74 12.27 -3.09
C LEU A 201 8.42 10.92 -2.82
N PHE A 202 9.63 10.72 -3.32
CA PHE A 202 10.41 9.52 -3.00
C PHE A 202 10.67 9.40 -1.50
N TYR A 203 11.10 10.48 -0.84
CA TYR A 203 11.27 10.52 0.61
C TYR A 203 10.00 10.10 1.35
N VAL A 204 8.83 10.65 0.98
CA VAL A 204 7.54 10.29 1.58
C VAL A 204 7.23 8.81 1.41
N GLN A 205 7.53 8.23 0.24
CA GLN A 205 7.33 6.80 0.02
C GLN A 205 8.20 5.97 0.97
N VAL A 206 9.49 6.30 1.11
CA VAL A 206 10.39 5.58 2.02
C VAL A 206 9.88 5.60 3.46
N VAL A 207 9.45 6.77 3.96
CA VAL A 207 8.86 6.91 5.31
C VAL A 207 7.61 6.03 5.47
N THR A 208 6.75 6.03 4.45
CA THR A 208 5.48 5.29 4.45
C THR A 208 5.72 3.77 4.49
N TYR A 209 6.61 3.25 3.62
CA TYR A 209 6.97 1.83 3.61
C TYR A 209 7.67 1.39 4.91
N TYR A 210 8.49 2.26 5.50
CA TYR A 210 9.10 1.99 6.80
C TYR A 210 8.05 1.84 7.90
N LEU A 211 7.08 2.76 7.97
CA LEU A 211 5.98 2.69 8.94
C LEU A 211 5.20 1.38 8.80
N PHE A 212 4.83 0.99 7.58
CA PHE A 212 4.11 -0.25 7.33
C PHE A 212 4.92 -1.49 7.74
N GLY A 213 6.20 -1.56 7.37
CA GLY A 213 7.05 -2.70 7.71
C GLY A 213 7.25 -2.86 9.22
N ARG A 214 7.49 -1.75 9.92
CA ARG A 214 7.69 -1.74 11.38
C ARG A 214 6.40 -2.03 12.15
N GLY A 215 5.30 -1.36 11.80
CA GLY A 215 4.01 -1.57 12.45
C GLY A 215 3.47 -2.99 12.28
N PHE A 216 3.68 -3.60 11.11
CA PHE A 216 3.29 -4.98 10.88
C PHE A 216 4.13 -5.97 11.70
N ALA A 217 5.44 -5.75 11.81
CA ALA A 217 6.32 -6.59 12.61
C ALA A 217 6.00 -6.49 14.11
N ASP A 218 5.87 -5.27 14.64
CA ASP A 218 5.54 -5.03 16.05
C ASP A 218 4.20 -5.68 16.41
N GLY A 219 3.20 -5.60 15.53
CA GLY A 219 1.90 -6.25 15.73
C GLY A 219 1.96 -7.79 15.76
N LEU A 220 2.77 -8.41 14.90
CA LEU A 220 2.94 -9.86 14.94
C LEU A 220 3.63 -10.33 16.23
N ASP A 221 4.60 -9.55 16.74
CA ASP A 221 5.32 -9.87 17.96
C ASP A 221 4.44 -9.70 19.21
N GLU A 222 3.56 -8.69 19.25
CA GLU A 222 2.55 -8.52 20.30
C GLU A 222 1.62 -9.74 20.38
N LYS A 223 1.06 -10.19 19.24
CA LYS A 223 0.18 -11.37 19.16
C LYS A 223 0.88 -12.64 19.66
N ARG A 224 2.16 -12.83 19.31
CA ARG A 224 2.96 -13.98 19.77
C ARG A 224 3.23 -13.91 21.28
N GLY A 225 3.56 -12.73 21.80
CA GLY A 225 3.79 -12.51 23.23
C GLY A 225 2.53 -12.73 24.07
N GLY A 226 1.37 -12.26 23.61
CA GLY A 226 0.09 -12.45 24.28
C GLY A 226 -0.37 -13.92 24.30
N ALA A 227 -0.13 -14.67 23.22
CA ALA A 227 -0.42 -16.11 23.17
C ALA A 227 0.45 -16.92 24.16
N ALA A 228 1.72 -16.56 24.31
CA ALA A 228 2.62 -17.18 25.29
C ALA A 228 2.20 -16.87 26.73
N ALA A 229 1.77 -15.64 27.01
CA ALA A 229 1.35 -15.21 28.35
C ALA A 229 0.03 -15.84 28.82
N THR A 230 -0.87 -16.22 27.90
CA THR A 230 -2.17 -16.84 28.24
C THR A 230 -2.07 -18.35 28.52
N THR A 231 -0.91 -18.96 28.25
CA THR A 231 -0.66 -20.41 28.40
C THR A 231 -0.08 -20.78 29.77
N TYR A 232 0.14 -19.80 30.66
CA TYR A 232 0.62 -19.98 32.05
C TYR A 232 -0.44 -19.49 33.05
#